data_AF-A0A523T2S4-F1
#
_entry.id   AF-A0A523T2S4-F1
#
_cell.length_a   1.000
_cell.length_b   1.000
_cell.length_c   1.000
_cell.angle_alpha   90.00
_cell.angle_beta   90.00
_cell.angle_gamma   90.00
#
_symmetry.space_group_name_H-M   'P 1'
#
loop_
_entity.id
_entity.type
_entity.pdbx_description
1 polymer ?
#
loop_
_entity_poly.entity_id
_entity_poly.type
_entity_poly.pdbx_seq_one_letter_code
_entity_poly.pdbx_strand_id
1 'polypeptide(L)'
;MVDCFLQMEQVGLLQEFSSGPPLECHTACIFVSLSSFQLFRSSFPSHPGFHVFSSIYRSVFLQPQGSRKIFKPSLTESYQKKEEKNVERINQSIKESIISRFKMLGLSTNAAKAYLALLSRPSTSAGFLCNETGIPDSKIYYALSELSKKGMIIVQEGTPNIYKPLHPKEAINNLKQQLVENLNQMTAQADSLADSLSPMFESVEGREEIGLAYVIRGQRNIIRKMKDLISSAEDEVVVFISEKDLLDELKLSIMKAKKHVEAKLAITRQLLKTMNPEELGQPRMLVCPCNIVISDMKMLITVSSWKDEVAIMTNDKALMTVSTEYYANPKCCEKAS
;
A
#
# COMPACT_ATOMS: atom_id res chain seq x y z
N MET A 1 11.54 -33.12 28.60
CA MET A 1 10.77 -32.24 27.70
C MET A 1 11.70 -31.34 26.88
N VAL A 2 12.79 -30.82 27.46
CA VAL A 2 13.80 -30.01 26.76
C VAL A 2 14.69 -30.84 25.82
N ASP A 3 15.05 -32.09 26.19
CA ASP A 3 15.93 -32.92 25.34
C ASP A 3 15.25 -33.53 24.10
N CYS A 4 13.93 -33.69 24.11
CA CYS A 4 13.18 -34.21 22.95
C CYS A 4 12.97 -33.12 21.87
N PHE A 5 12.95 -31.85 22.28
CA PHE A 5 12.79 -30.70 21.40
C PHE A 5 14.09 -30.41 20.63
N LEU A 6 15.24 -30.52 21.29
CA LEU A 6 16.58 -30.34 20.70
C LEU A 6 16.97 -31.40 19.67
N GLN A 7 16.42 -32.62 19.76
CA GLN A 7 16.68 -33.69 18.77
C GLN A 7 15.82 -33.58 17.51
N MET A 8 14.66 -32.91 17.57
CA MET A 8 13.82 -32.68 16.38
C MET A 8 14.35 -31.54 15.49
N GLU A 9 15.09 -30.59 16.08
CA GLU A 9 15.70 -29.46 15.38
C GLU A 9 16.89 -29.90 14.48
N GLN A 10 17.61 -30.97 14.85
CA GLN A 10 18.73 -31.51 14.06
C GLN A 10 18.33 -32.32 12.81
N VAL A 11 17.06 -32.74 12.68
CA VAL A 11 16.59 -33.56 11.54
C VAL A 11 15.82 -32.72 10.49
N GLY A 12 15.75 -31.39 10.67
CA GLY A 12 15.24 -30.48 9.63
C GLY A 12 13.76 -30.67 9.26
N LEU A 13 12.92 -31.15 10.19
CA LEU A 13 11.50 -31.46 9.93
C LEU A 13 10.51 -30.38 10.41
N LEU A 14 10.98 -29.19 10.78
CA LEU A 14 10.12 -28.08 11.15
C LEU A 14 10.53 -26.81 10.39
N GLN A 15 9.81 -26.49 9.32
CA GLN A 15 9.71 -25.12 8.84
C GLN A 15 8.27 -24.62 9.03
N GLU A 16 8.18 -23.55 9.81
CA GLU A 16 7.06 -22.63 10.03
C GLU A 16 5.87 -23.10 10.88
N PHE A 17 6.06 -23.08 12.21
CA PHE A 17 4.99 -22.69 13.14
C PHE A 17 5.45 -21.47 13.93
N SER A 18 5.11 -20.28 13.44
CA SER A 18 5.21 -19.03 14.20
C SER A 18 3.82 -18.43 14.39
N SER A 19 3.50 -18.16 15.65
CA SER A 19 2.39 -17.37 16.21
C SER A 19 0.95 -17.94 16.12
N GLY A 20 0.55 -18.69 17.16
CA GLY A 20 -0.84 -18.99 17.55
C GLY A 20 -0.89 -19.52 19.00
N PRO A 21 -2.00 -19.36 19.76
CA PRO A 21 -2.07 -19.68 21.19
C PRO A 21 -2.07 -21.21 21.44
N PRO A 22 -1.80 -21.68 22.68
CA PRO A 22 -1.48 -23.08 22.93
C PRO A 22 -2.73 -23.94 22.80
N LEU A 23 -2.76 -24.84 21.83
CA LEU A 23 -3.77 -25.89 21.74
C LEU A 23 -3.37 -27.08 22.63
N GLU A 24 -4.31 -27.48 23.49
CA GLU A 24 -4.20 -28.58 24.44
C GLU A 24 -3.80 -29.91 23.76
N CYS A 25 -3.02 -30.70 24.51
CA CYS A 25 -2.21 -31.86 24.12
C CYS A 25 -2.90 -33.09 23.47
N HIS A 26 -4.08 -33.00 22.85
CA HIS A 26 -4.76 -34.18 22.29
C HIS A 26 -4.64 -34.42 20.77
N THR A 27 -3.84 -33.64 20.04
CA THR A 27 -3.74 -33.77 18.57
C THR A 27 -2.31 -33.79 18.03
N ALA A 28 -1.37 -34.36 18.77
CA ALA A 28 0.03 -34.53 18.31
C ALA A 28 0.40 -35.97 17.89
N CYS A 29 -0.55 -36.90 17.85
CA CYS A 29 -0.30 -38.29 17.44
C CYS A 29 -1.37 -38.78 16.48
N ILE A 30 -1.29 -38.41 15.20
CA ILE A 30 -1.69 -39.22 14.03
C ILE A 30 -1.14 -38.48 12.82
N PHE A 31 0.00 -38.92 12.29
CA PHE A 31 0.37 -38.94 10.86
C PHE A 31 1.84 -39.34 10.78
N VAL A 32 2.10 -40.60 11.11
CA VAL A 32 3.34 -41.27 10.67
C VAL A 32 2.87 -42.35 9.71
N SER A 33 3.09 -42.14 8.41
CA SER A 33 2.83 -43.15 7.39
C SER A 33 3.64 -44.43 7.70
N LEU A 34 3.12 -45.61 7.35
CA LEU A 34 3.83 -46.89 7.51
C LEU A 34 5.25 -46.87 6.89
N SER A 35 5.46 -46.07 5.85
CA SER A 35 6.76 -45.84 5.21
C SER A 35 7.77 -45.14 6.12
N SER A 36 7.31 -44.20 6.95
CA SER A 36 8.15 -43.48 7.91
C SER A 36 8.55 -44.36 9.11
N PHE A 37 7.69 -45.31 9.50
CA PHE A 37 7.96 -46.29 10.56
C PHE A 37 9.00 -47.35 10.14
N GLN A 38 9.00 -47.76 8.86
CA GLN A 38 10.02 -48.67 8.31
C GLN A 38 11.39 -48.02 8.20
N LEU A 39 11.46 -46.74 7.80
CA LEU A 39 12.70 -45.95 7.72
C LEU A 39 13.32 -45.64 9.10
N PHE A 40 12.48 -45.45 10.13
CA PHE A 40 12.96 -45.23 11.49
C PHE A 40 13.53 -46.52 12.12
N ARG A 41 12.94 -47.68 11.80
CA ARG A 41 13.39 -49.01 12.27
C ARG A 41 14.74 -49.44 11.70
N SER A 42 15.11 -49.00 10.51
CA SER A 42 16.41 -49.31 9.90
C SER A 42 17.56 -48.45 10.42
N SER A 43 17.26 -47.30 11.03
CA SER A 43 18.28 -46.29 11.35
C SER A 43 18.76 -46.31 12.81
N PHE A 44 17.95 -46.81 13.77
CA PHE A 44 18.33 -46.86 15.19
C PHE A 44 17.74 -48.08 15.94
N PRO A 45 18.45 -49.22 16.02
CA PRO A 45 17.93 -50.46 16.60
C PRO A 45 17.85 -50.50 18.14
N SER A 46 18.47 -49.55 18.84
CA SER A 46 18.74 -49.65 20.29
C SER A 46 18.37 -48.41 21.11
N HIS A 47 17.37 -47.63 20.68
CA HIS A 47 16.91 -46.45 21.42
C HIS A 47 15.88 -46.81 22.52
N PRO A 48 16.07 -46.41 23.79
CA PRO A 48 15.21 -46.83 24.91
C PRO A 48 13.74 -46.33 24.89
N GLY A 49 13.34 -45.52 23.89
CA GLY A 49 11.97 -45.01 23.74
C GLY A 49 10.96 -45.99 23.10
N PHE A 50 11.41 -47.17 22.65
CA PHE A 50 10.56 -48.11 21.91
C PHE A 50 9.48 -48.79 22.77
N HIS A 51 9.72 -48.96 24.07
CA HIS A 51 8.79 -49.61 24.99
C HIS A 51 7.51 -48.81 25.27
N VAL A 52 7.58 -47.47 25.18
CA VAL A 52 6.41 -46.61 25.41
C VAL A 52 5.49 -46.61 24.19
N PHE A 53 6.05 -46.59 22.98
CA PHE A 53 5.27 -46.61 21.73
C PHE A 53 4.61 -47.96 21.45
N SER A 54 5.28 -49.09 21.74
CA SER A 54 4.66 -50.40 21.56
C SER A 54 3.51 -50.63 22.53
N SER A 55 3.58 -50.07 23.75
CA SER A 55 2.52 -50.22 24.76
C SER A 55 1.26 -49.45 24.38
N ILE A 56 1.39 -48.26 23.77
CA ILE A 56 0.26 -47.46 23.27
C ILE A 56 -0.36 -48.10 22.03
N TYR A 57 0.46 -48.63 21.12
CA TYR A 57 -0.06 -49.30 19.92
C TYR A 57 -0.79 -50.61 20.27
N ARG A 58 -0.27 -51.37 21.26
CA ARG A 58 -0.88 -52.64 21.70
C ARG A 58 -2.17 -52.43 22.51
N SER A 59 -2.27 -51.35 23.30
CA SER A 59 -3.48 -51.03 24.07
C SER A 59 -4.61 -50.46 23.19
N VAL A 60 -4.29 -49.78 22.09
CA VAL A 60 -5.29 -49.20 21.18
C VAL A 60 -5.74 -50.20 20.10
N PHE A 61 -4.87 -51.09 19.62
CA PHE A 61 -5.16 -51.95 18.46
C PHE A 61 -5.29 -53.46 18.73
N LEU A 62 -4.88 -53.97 19.90
CA LEU A 62 -4.91 -55.42 20.19
C LEU A 62 -5.50 -55.71 21.58
N GLN A 63 -6.83 -55.63 21.70
CA GLN A 63 -7.55 -56.35 22.76
C GLN A 63 -8.39 -57.51 22.18
N PRO A 64 -8.52 -58.64 22.89
CA PRO A 64 -9.16 -59.84 22.38
C PRO A 64 -10.70 -59.78 22.53
N GLN A 65 -11.37 -60.13 21.43
CA GLN A 65 -12.72 -60.72 21.31
C GLN A 65 -13.65 -60.55 22.51
N GLY A 66 -14.34 -59.40 22.59
CA GLY A 66 -15.46 -59.21 23.49
C GLY A 66 -16.21 -57.92 23.14
N SER A 67 -17.39 -58.05 22.53
CA SER A 67 -18.29 -56.96 22.11
C SER A 67 -17.85 -56.22 20.84
N ARG A 68 -18.33 -56.69 19.68
CA ARG A 68 -18.34 -55.91 18.44
C ARG A 68 -19.21 -54.66 18.63
N LYS A 69 -18.63 -53.55 19.10
CA LYS A 69 -19.07 -52.22 18.64
C LYS A 69 -18.31 -51.95 17.36
N ILE A 70 -19.02 -52.08 16.24
CA ILE A 70 -18.58 -51.60 14.93
C ILE A 70 -18.26 -50.11 15.12
N PHE A 71 -16.97 -49.76 15.20
CA PHE A 71 -16.56 -48.36 15.13
C PHE A 71 -16.85 -47.92 13.69
N LYS A 72 -17.98 -47.23 13.49
CA LYS A 72 -18.42 -46.75 12.18
C LYS A 72 -17.37 -45.74 11.66
N PRO A 73 -16.74 -45.96 10.49
CA PRO A 73 -15.77 -45.03 9.88
C PRO A 73 -16.35 -43.65 9.51
N SER A 74 -17.66 -43.45 9.68
CA SER A 74 -18.42 -42.29 9.19
C SER A 74 -18.03 -40.97 9.87
N LEU A 75 -17.44 -41.00 11.06
CA LEU A 75 -17.02 -39.78 11.76
C LEU A 75 -15.69 -39.24 11.20
N THR A 76 -14.74 -40.08 10.79
CA THR A 76 -13.47 -39.61 10.19
C THR A 76 -13.64 -39.00 8.78
N GLU A 77 -14.50 -39.57 7.93
CA GLU A 77 -14.79 -39.03 6.59
C GLU A 77 -15.48 -37.66 6.63
N SER A 78 -16.34 -37.42 7.62
CA SER A 78 -17.07 -36.16 7.75
C SER A 78 -16.20 -35.01 8.24
N TYR A 79 -15.20 -35.28 9.07
CA TYR A 79 -14.19 -34.30 9.48
C TYR A 79 -13.19 -34.02 8.34
N GLN A 80 -12.69 -35.06 7.66
CA GLN A 80 -11.79 -34.91 6.50
C GLN A 80 -12.43 -34.12 5.36
N LYS A 81 -13.70 -34.41 4.99
CA LYS A 81 -14.45 -33.62 3.99
C LYS A 81 -14.67 -32.17 4.40
N LYS A 82 -14.77 -31.89 5.70
CA LYS A 82 -14.99 -30.54 6.23
C LYS A 82 -13.70 -29.71 6.17
N GLU A 83 -12.55 -30.32 6.45
CA GLU A 83 -11.23 -29.70 6.28
C GLU A 83 -10.90 -29.46 4.81
N GLU A 84 -11.09 -30.43 3.91
CA GLU A 84 -10.85 -30.26 2.47
C GLU A 84 -11.68 -29.11 1.89
N LYS A 85 -12.97 -29.02 2.25
CA LYS A 85 -13.83 -27.89 1.85
C LYS A 85 -13.35 -26.54 2.40
N ASN A 86 -12.74 -26.52 3.58
CA ASN A 86 -12.27 -25.27 4.19
C ASN A 86 -10.99 -24.79 3.49
N VAL A 87 -10.06 -25.70 3.20
CA VAL A 87 -8.82 -25.42 2.46
C VAL A 87 -9.14 -24.92 1.05
N GLU A 88 -10.09 -25.54 0.34
CA GLU A 88 -10.48 -25.10 -0.99
C GLU A 88 -11.09 -23.69 -0.99
N ARG A 89 -11.92 -23.37 0.01
CA ARG A 89 -12.48 -22.01 0.17
C ARG A 89 -11.40 -20.96 0.44
N ILE A 90 -10.42 -21.29 1.28
CA ILE A 90 -9.30 -20.39 1.59
C ILE A 90 -8.46 -20.14 0.32
N ASN A 91 -8.12 -21.20 -0.42
CA ASN A 91 -7.39 -21.09 -1.68
C ASN A 91 -8.15 -20.26 -2.73
N GLN A 92 -9.47 -20.42 -2.81
CA GLN A 92 -10.30 -19.62 -3.70
C GLN A 92 -10.30 -18.14 -3.32
N SER A 93 -10.40 -17.82 -2.03
CA SER A 93 -10.33 -16.44 -1.53
C SER A 93 -8.96 -15.79 -1.83
N ILE A 94 -7.87 -16.54 -1.68
CA ILE A 94 -6.52 -16.07 -2.01
C ILE A 94 -6.41 -15.80 -3.52
N LYS A 95 -6.89 -16.70 -4.37
CA LYS A 95 -6.89 -16.49 -5.84
C LYS A 95 -7.66 -15.22 -6.22
N GLU A 96 -8.82 -14.99 -5.62
CA GLU A 96 -9.63 -13.79 -5.87
C GLU A 96 -8.90 -12.50 -5.42
N SER A 97 -8.22 -12.54 -4.28
CA SER A 97 -7.36 -11.43 -3.80
C SER A 97 -6.19 -11.16 -4.76
N ILE A 98 -5.58 -12.20 -5.33
CA ILE A 98 -4.50 -12.04 -6.29
C ILE A 98 -5.02 -11.44 -7.61
N ILE A 99 -6.18 -11.91 -8.09
CA ILE A 99 -6.82 -11.38 -9.30
C ILE A 99 -7.17 -9.90 -9.12
N SER A 100 -7.69 -9.50 -7.96
CA SER A 100 -8.02 -8.09 -7.70
C SER A 100 -6.78 -7.20 -7.72
N ARG A 101 -5.66 -7.67 -7.15
CA ARG A 101 -4.36 -6.97 -7.20
C ARG A 101 -3.85 -6.84 -8.64
N PHE A 102 -3.93 -7.88 -9.45
CA PHE A 102 -3.57 -7.79 -10.87
C PHE A 102 -4.41 -6.77 -11.62
N LYS A 103 -5.72 -6.68 -11.31
CA LYS A 103 -6.59 -5.65 -11.92
C LYS A 103 -6.18 -4.24 -11.53
N MET A 104 -5.82 -4.00 -10.27
CA MET A 104 -5.28 -2.71 -9.83
C MET A 104 -3.98 -2.33 -10.55
N LEU A 105 -3.18 -3.32 -10.93
CA LEU A 105 -1.94 -3.14 -11.71
C LEU A 105 -2.18 -3.10 -13.24
N GLY A 106 -3.44 -2.97 -13.66
CA GLY A 106 -3.79 -2.76 -15.07
C GLY A 106 -3.79 -4.03 -15.92
N LEU A 107 -4.04 -5.20 -15.33
CA LEU A 107 -4.39 -6.42 -16.07
C LEU A 107 -5.91 -6.63 -16.16
N SER A 108 -6.39 -7.23 -17.24
CA SER A 108 -7.76 -7.73 -17.31
C SER A 108 -7.98 -8.95 -16.40
N THR A 109 -9.23 -9.16 -15.97
CA THR A 109 -9.60 -10.33 -15.17
C THR A 109 -9.24 -11.65 -15.87
N ASN A 110 -9.39 -11.70 -17.20
CA ASN A 110 -9.09 -12.88 -17.99
C ASN A 110 -7.58 -13.13 -18.07
N ALA A 111 -6.77 -12.07 -18.28
CA ALA A 111 -5.31 -12.18 -18.23
C ALA A 111 -4.81 -12.67 -16.87
N ALA A 112 -5.35 -12.13 -15.77
CA ALA A 112 -4.99 -12.59 -14.42
C ALA A 112 -5.31 -14.08 -14.21
N LYS A 113 -6.51 -14.53 -14.60
CA LYS A 113 -6.91 -15.94 -14.51
C LYS A 113 -6.04 -16.85 -15.40
N ALA A 114 -5.77 -16.45 -16.64
CA ALA A 114 -4.92 -17.19 -17.55
C ALA A 114 -3.49 -17.31 -17.03
N TYR A 115 -2.93 -16.24 -16.44
CA TYR A 115 -1.61 -16.27 -15.84
C TYR A 115 -1.53 -17.21 -14.64
N LEU A 116 -2.53 -17.20 -13.75
CA LEU A 116 -2.59 -18.14 -12.63
C LEU A 116 -2.68 -19.59 -13.10
N ALA A 117 -3.47 -19.87 -14.15
CA ALA A 117 -3.53 -21.20 -14.75
C ALA A 117 -2.18 -21.64 -15.34
N LEU A 118 -1.46 -20.71 -15.99
CA LEU A 118 -0.11 -20.96 -16.52
C LEU A 118 0.91 -21.27 -15.42
N LEU A 119 0.81 -20.64 -14.25
CA LEU A 119 1.68 -20.95 -13.11
C LEU A 119 1.43 -22.37 -12.56
N SER A 120 0.16 -22.80 -12.53
CA SER A 120 -0.21 -24.16 -12.09
C SER A 120 0.25 -25.23 -13.09
N ARG A 121 0.17 -24.93 -14.39
CA ARG A 121 0.61 -25.83 -15.46
C ARG A 121 1.38 -25.06 -16.53
N PRO A 122 2.72 -24.98 -16.43
CA PRO A 122 3.55 -24.32 -17.42
C PRO A 122 3.51 -25.02 -18.78
N SER A 123 3.81 -24.29 -19.85
CA SER A 123 4.02 -24.83 -21.21
C SER A 123 2.77 -25.50 -21.80
N THR A 124 1.70 -24.74 -21.95
CA THR A 124 0.38 -25.25 -22.34
C THR A 124 -0.19 -24.47 -23.53
N SER A 125 -1.15 -25.05 -24.25
CA SER A 125 -1.85 -24.43 -25.37
C SER A 125 -3.04 -23.57 -24.92
N ALA A 126 -3.50 -22.68 -25.80
CA ALA A 126 -4.68 -21.85 -25.53
C ALA A 126 -5.95 -22.70 -25.26
N GLY A 127 -6.14 -23.80 -25.99
CA GLY A 127 -7.31 -24.68 -25.82
C GLY A 127 -7.35 -25.34 -24.44
N PHE A 128 -6.21 -25.76 -23.91
CA PHE A 128 -6.14 -26.27 -22.53
C PHE A 128 -6.51 -25.18 -21.52
N LEU A 129 -5.99 -23.95 -21.71
CA LEU A 129 -6.30 -22.83 -20.82
C LEU A 129 -7.78 -22.47 -20.84
N CYS A 130 -8.46 -22.56 -21.99
CA CYS A 130 -9.91 -22.37 -22.07
C CYS A 130 -10.67 -23.38 -21.20
N ASN A 131 -10.30 -24.66 -21.29
CA ASN A 131 -10.92 -25.71 -20.49
C ASN A 131 -10.68 -25.51 -18.98
N GLU A 132 -9.45 -25.16 -18.60
CA GLU A 132 -9.07 -24.99 -17.19
C GLU A 132 -9.69 -23.72 -16.56
N THR A 133 -9.78 -22.64 -17.32
CA THR A 133 -10.19 -21.31 -16.79
C THR A 133 -11.66 -20.98 -17.04
N GLY A 134 -12.32 -21.70 -17.94
CA GLY A 134 -13.67 -21.37 -18.44
C GLY A 134 -13.72 -20.09 -19.28
N ILE A 135 -12.56 -19.56 -19.71
CA ILE A 135 -12.49 -18.39 -20.58
C ILE A 135 -12.81 -18.84 -22.02
N PRO A 136 -13.77 -18.21 -22.72
CA PRO A 136 -14.07 -18.55 -24.12
C PRO A 136 -12.86 -18.36 -25.04
N ASP A 137 -12.75 -19.18 -26.09
CA ASP A 137 -11.67 -19.11 -27.08
C ASP A 137 -11.44 -17.69 -27.63
N SER A 138 -12.52 -16.97 -27.95
CA SER A 138 -12.41 -15.60 -28.45
C SER A 138 -11.75 -14.64 -27.46
N LYS A 139 -11.78 -14.92 -26.16
CA LYS A 139 -11.22 -14.08 -25.09
C LYS A 139 -9.86 -14.55 -24.59
N ILE A 140 -9.52 -15.83 -24.71
CA ILE A 140 -8.23 -16.34 -24.23
C ILE A 140 -7.08 -15.74 -25.03
N TYR A 141 -7.24 -15.58 -26.35
CA TYR A 141 -6.18 -15.02 -27.19
C TYR A 141 -5.91 -13.54 -26.87
N TYR A 142 -6.94 -12.76 -26.54
CA TYR A 142 -6.74 -11.39 -26.05
C TYR A 142 -6.01 -11.37 -24.70
N ALA A 143 -6.38 -12.26 -23.78
CA ALA A 143 -5.72 -12.38 -22.48
C ALA A 143 -4.25 -12.78 -22.63
N LEU A 144 -3.93 -13.74 -23.49
CA LEU A 144 -2.56 -14.18 -23.77
C LEU A 144 -1.76 -13.11 -24.50
N SER A 145 -2.37 -12.38 -25.44
CA SER A 145 -1.73 -11.23 -26.09
C SER A 145 -1.40 -10.12 -25.09
N GLU A 146 -2.32 -9.82 -24.17
CA GLU A 146 -2.11 -8.85 -23.10
C GLU A 146 -0.94 -9.25 -22.20
N LEU A 147 -0.91 -10.51 -21.75
CA LEU A 147 0.18 -11.05 -20.94
C LEU A 147 1.52 -11.02 -21.68
N SER A 148 1.53 -11.32 -22.98
CA SER A 148 2.74 -11.27 -23.81
C SER A 148 3.24 -9.84 -23.97
N LYS A 149 2.34 -8.88 -24.26
CA LYS A 149 2.69 -7.45 -24.36
C LYS A 149 3.22 -6.90 -23.04
N LYS A 150 2.71 -7.41 -21.91
CA LYS A 150 3.18 -7.07 -20.57
C LYS A 150 4.47 -7.79 -20.16
N GLY A 151 5.05 -8.62 -21.05
CA GLY A 151 6.27 -9.35 -20.78
C GLY A 151 6.12 -10.32 -19.61
N MET A 152 4.94 -10.95 -19.46
CA MET A 152 4.68 -11.91 -18.36
C MET A 152 4.74 -13.36 -18.83
N ILE A 153 4.65 -13.60 -20.14
CA ILE A 153 4.70 -14.92 -20.75
C ILE A 153 5.59 -14.91 -21.98
N ILE A 154 6.11 -16.08 -22.34
CA ILE A 154 6.77 -16.37 -23.60
C ILE A 154 5.80 -17.19 -24.46
N VAL A 155 5.68 -16.80 -25.73
CA VAL A 155 4.95 -17.56 -26.74
C VAL A 155 5.96 -18.34 -27.58
N GLN A 156 5.81 -19.65 -27.62
CA GLN A 156 6.53 -20.51 -28.56
C GLN A 156 5.60 -20.81 -29.73
N GLU A 157 5.96 -20.31 -30.90
CA GLU A 157 5.17 -20.48 -32.12
C GLU A 157 5.20 -21.95 -32.57
N GLY A 158 4.03 -22.47 -32.93
CA GLY A 158 3.85 -23.85 -33.36
C GLY A 158 2.39 -24.19 -33.63
N THR A 159 2.11 -25.46 -33.92
CA THR A 159 0.75 -25.96 -34.18
C THR A 159 0.37 -27.02 -33.13
N PRO A 160 -0.26 -26.65 -31.99
CA PRO A 160 -0.65 -25.30 -31.56
C PRO A 160 0.49 -24.52 -30.86
N ASN A 161 0.32 -23.19 -30.74
CA ASN A 161 1.22 -22.34 -29.96
C ASN A 161 1.26 -22.78 -28.50
N ILE A 162 2.46 -22.72 -27.90
CA ILE A 162 2.69 -23.06 -26.49
C ILE A 162 3.04 -21.80 -25.70
N TYR A 163 2.35 -21.61 -24.59
CA TYR A 163 2.48 -20.45 -23.72
C TYR A 163 3.19 -20.85 -22.43
N LYS A 164 4.22 -20.09 -22.05
CA LYS A 164 5.04 -20.33 -20.86
C LYS A 164 5.03 -19.09 -19.97
N PRO A 165 4.72 -19.18 -18.68
CA PRO A 165 4.88 -18.04 -17.79
C PRO A 165 6.37 -17.75 -17.56
N LEU A 166 6.71 -16.48 -17.44
CA LEU A 166 7.99 -16.09 -16.83
C LEU A 166 7.94 -16.34 -15.32
N HIS A 167 9.12 -16.32 -14.70
CA HIS A 167 9.19 -16.40 -13.25
C HIS A 167 8.39 -15.23 -12.62
N PRO A 168 7.57 -15.45 -11.59
CA PRO A 168 6.70 -14.41 -11.04
C PRO A 168 7.43 -13.10 -10.67
N LYS A 169 8.64 -13.19 -10.12
CA LYS A 169 9.44 -11.99 -9.81
C LYS A 169 9.79 -11.18 -11.06
N GLU A 170 10.12 -11.86 -12.16
CA GLU A 170 10.47 -11.22 -13.43
C GLU A 170 9.22 -10.63 -14.10
N ALA A 171 8.13 -11.40 -14.18
CA ALA A 171 6.86 -10.94 -14.74
C ALA A 171 6.33 -9.68 -14.02
N ILE A 172 6.39 -9.67 -12.68
CA ILE A 172 5.98 -8.50 -11.89
C ILE A 172 6.95 -7.32 -12.07
N ASN A 173 8.25 -7.57 -12.22
CA ASN A 173 9.21 -6.52 -12.51
C ASN A 173 8.95 -5.86 -13.87
N ASN A 174 8.68 -6.66 -14.91
CA ASN A 174 8.32 -6.17 -16.24
C ASN A 174 7.05 -5.32 -16.19
N LEU A 175 6.02 -5.80 -15.47
CA LEU A 175 4.79 -5.04 -15.26
C LEU A 175 5.05 -3.70 -14.55
N LYS A 176 5.87 -3.70 -13.49
CA LYS A 176 6.26 -2.47 -12.77
C LYS A 176 6.98 -1.48 -13.70
N GLN A 177 7.94 -1.95 -14.49
CA GLN A 177 8.68 -1.11 -15.43
C GLN A 177 7.74 -0.46 -16.45
N GLN A 178 6.80 -1.22 -17.02
CA GLN A 178 5.81 -0.67 -17.95
C GLN A 178 4.89 0.37 -17.30
N LEU A 179 4.49 0.17 -16.05
CA LEU A 179 3.68 1.16 -15.33
C LEU A 179 4.45 2.47 -15.12
N VAL A 180 5.71 2.39 -14.73
CA VAL A 180 6.57 3.57 -14.56
C VAL A 180 6.78 4.30 -15.89
N GLU A 181 7.07 3.56 -16.96
CA GLU A 181 7.25 4.12 -18.29
C GLU A 181 5.98 4.84 -18.78
N ASN A 182 4.81 4.21 -18.64
CA ASN A 182 3.54 4.84 -19.01
C ASN A 182 3.27 6.11 -18.20
N LEU A 183 3.56 6.10 -16.89
CA LEU A 183 3.41 7.30 -16.05
C LEU A 183 4.36 8.42 -16.49
N ASN A 184 5.61 8.10 -16.80
CA ASN A 184 6.59 9.07 -17.30
C ASN A 184 6.15 9.68 -18.64
N GLN A 185 5.62 8.87 -19.54
CA GLN A 185 5.09 9.37 -20.82
C GLN A 185 3.87 10.27 -20.63
N MET A 186 2.92 9.87 -19.77
CA MET A 186 1.73 10.66 -19.48
C MET A 186 2.06 12.00 -18.79
N THR A 187 3.04 12.00 -17.89
CA THR A 187 3.50 13.23 -17.23
C THR A 187 4.19 14.17 -18.21
N ALA A 188 5.09 13.68 -19.06
CA ALA A 188 5.71 14.49 -20.11
C ALA A 188 4.67 15.07 -21.10
N GLN A 189 3.64 14.30 -21.45
CA GLN A 189 2.52 14.81 -22.26
C GLN A 189 1.72 15.90 -21.55
N ALA A 190 1.49 15.75 -20.25
CA ALA A 190 0.81 16.77 -19.45
C ALA A 190 1.61 18.07 -19.36
N ASP A 191 2.93 17.98 -19.19
CA ASP A 191 3.84 19.13 -19.16
C ASP A 191 3.84 19.85 -20.52
N SER A 192 4.00 19.11 -21.62
CA SER A 192 3.95 19.67 -22.98
C SER A 192 2.59 20.31 -23.30
N LEU A 193 1.50 19.74 -22.80
CA LEU A 193 0.17 20.33 -22.92
C LEU A 193 0.08 21.64 -22.15
N ALA A 194 0.62 21.70 -20.93
CA ALA A 194 0.66 22.95 -20.15
C ALA A 194 1.45 24.03 -20.90
N ASP A 195 2.64 23.71 -21.42
CA ASP A 195 3.47 24.63 -22.20
C ASP A 195 2.76 25.15 -23.47
N SER A 196 1.95 24.30 -24.10
CA SER A 196 1.16 24.69 -25.28
C SER A 196 -0.03 25.60 -24.93
N LEU A 197 -0.60 25.42 -23.74
CA LEU A 197 -1.75 26.19 -23.27
C LEU A 197 -1.36 27.53 -22.62
N SER A 198 -0.19 27.64 -22.00
CA SER A 198 0.27 28.87 -21.32
C SER A 198 0.26 30.11 -22.22
N PRO A 199 0.80 30.07 -23.46
CA PRO A 199 0.72 31.22 -24.36
C PRO A 199 -0.71 31.62 -24.72
N MET A 200 -1.62 30.65 -24.86
CA MET A 200 -3.04 30.92 -25.13
C MET A 200 -3.73 31.58 -23.92
N PHE A 201 -3.25 31.28 -22.71
CA PHE A 201 -3.72 31.93 -21.50
C PHE A 201 -3.16 33.35 -21.36
N GLU A 202 -1.90 33.57 -21.73
CA GLU A 202 -1.18 34.84 -21.61
C GLU A 202 -1.50 35.84 -22.73
N SER A 203 -1.85 35.38 -23.94
CA SER A 203 -2.12 36.23 -25.11
C SER A 203 -3.42 37.05 -25.03
N VAL A 204 -4.17 36.94 -23.94
CA VAL A 204 -5.38 37.73 -23.71
C VAL A 204 -4.98 39.03 -23.01
N GLU A 205 -4.69 40.07 -23.81
CA GLU A 205 -4.49 41.44 -23.32
C GLU A 205 -5.72 41.90 -22.48
N GLY A 206 -5.47 42.42 -21.27
CA GLY A 206 -6.51 42.96 -20.38
C GLY A 206 -6.84 42.13 -19.13
N ARG A 207 -6.13 41.04 -18.83
CA ARG A 207 -6.30 40.31 -17.55
C ARG A 207 -5.63 40.94 -16.33
N GLU A 208 -4.75 41.92 -16.53
CA GLU A 208 -4.06 42.59 -15.42
C GLU A 208 -4.98 43.41 -14.49
N GLU A 209 -6.28 43.56 -14.77
CA GLU A 209 -7.17 44.41 -13.95
C GLU A 209 -8.47 43.78 -13.44
N ILE A 210 -8.81 42.53 -13.76
CA ILE A 210 -10.08 41.94 -13.29
C ILE A 210 -9.81 40.80 -12.32
N GLY A 211 -9.57 41.18 -11.07
CA GLY A 211 -9.61 40.28 -9.93
C GLY A 211 -8.85 40.78 -8.71
N LEU A 212 -9.27 41.91 -8.11
CA LEU A 212 -8.77 42.34 -6.80
C LEU A 212 -8.84 41.20 -5.76
N ALA A 213 -9.73 40.22 -5.94
CA ALA A 213 -9.80 39.02 -5.12
C ALA A 213 -10.34 37.82 -5.91
N TYR A 214 -9.73 36.65 -5.76
CA TYR A 214 -10.19 35.35 -6.24
C TYR A 214 -10.59 34.47 -5.06
N VAL A 215 -11.67 33.70 -5.22
CA VAL A 215 -12.13 32.73 -4.22
C VAL A 215 -11.61 31.34 -4.57
N ILE A 216 -10.87 30.73 -3.65
CA ILE A 216 -10.37 29.36 -3.76
C ILE A 216 -11.23 28.49 -2.85
N ARG A 217 -11.75 27.38 -3.40
CA ARG A 217 -12.56 26.40 -2.65
C ARG A 217 -11.85 25.06 -2.55
N GLY A 218 -12.04 24.40 -1.41
CA GLY A 218 -11.54 23.06 -1.12
C GLY A 218 -10.19 23.08 -0.39
N GLN A 219 -10.10 22.38 0.74
CA GLN A 219 -8.88 22.40 1.59
C GLN A 219 -7.61 22.04 0.81
N ARG A 220 -7.65 20.99 -0.03
CA ARG A 220 -6.48 20.58 -0.84
C ARG A 220 -6.02 21.68 -1.81
N ASN A 221 -6.94 22.43 -2.41
CA ASN A 221 -6.60 23.50 -3.34
C ASN A 221 -5.99 24.70 -2.60
N ILE A 222 -6.54 25.04 -1.43
CA ILE A 222 -6.02 26.10 -0.56
C ILE A 222 -4.60 25.76 -0.11
N ILE A 223 -4.41 24.56 0.46
CA ILE A 223 -3.08 24.08 0.89
C ILE A 223 -2.09 24.11 -0.27
N ARG A 224 -2.46 23.60 -1.45
CA ARG A 224 -1.61 23.63 -2.64
C ARG A 224 -1.20 25.06 -2.97
N LYS A 225 -2.16 26.00 -3.05
CA LYS A 225 -1.86 27.39 -3.40
C LYS A 225 -0.99 28.10 -2.36
N MET A 226 -1.20 27.83 -1.06
CA MET A 226 -0.33 28.33 0.00
C MET A 226 1.10 27.76 -0.13
N LYS A 227 1.25 26.46 -0.43
CA LYS A 227 2.56 25.84 -0.69
C LYS A 227 3.25 26.46 -1.90
N ASP A 228 2.51 26.71 -2.98
CA ASP A 228 3.04 27.34 -4.19
C ASP A 228 3.59 28.73 -3.86
N LEU A 229 2.81 29.58 -3.18
CA LEU A 229 3.22 30.94 -2.78
C LEU A 229 4.44 30.97 -1.85
N ILE A 230 4.53 30.03 -0.91
CA ILE A 230 5.69 29.90 -0.01
C ILE A 230 6.92 29.44 -0.79
N SER A 231 6.75 28.50 -1.72
CA SER A 231 7.89 27.88 -2.44
C SER A 231 8.42 28.75 -3.57
N SER A 232 7.58 29.64 -4.13
CA SER A 232 7.95 30.56 -5.20
C SER A 232 8.42 31.94 -4.69
N ALA A 233 8.48 32.15 -3.37
CA ALA A 233 8.92 33.42 -2.80
C ALA A 233 10.40 33.67 -3.12
N GLU A 234 10.73 34.90 -3.52
CA GLU A 234 12.08 35.32 -3.90
C GLU A 234 12.78 36.13 -2.81
N ASP A 235 12.03 36.95 -2.06
CA ASP A 235 12.57 37.90 -1.08
C ASP A 235 12.04 37.63 0.34
N GLU A 236 10.71 37.57 0.49
CA GLU A 236 10.05 37.54 1.78
C GLU A 236 8.76 36.70 1.76
N VAL A 237 8.54 35.93 2.82
CA VAL A 237 7.25 35.28 3.08
C VAL A 237 6.75 35.56 4.50
N VAL A 238 5.53 36.08 4.62
CA VAL A 238 4.83 36.29 5.90
C VAL A 238 3.74 35.25 6.05
N VAL A 239 3.74 34.52 7.17
CA VAL A 239 2.86 33.37 7.40
C VAL A 239 2.19 33.48 8.77
N PHE A 240 0.85 33.59 8.77
CA PHE A 240 -0.01 33.46 9.94
C PHE A 240 -0.70 32.11 9.91
N ILE A 241 -0.62 31.32 10.99
CA ILE A 241 -1.30 30.02 11.09
C ILE A 241 -1.97 29.86 12.46
N SER A 242 -3.27 29.53 12.45
CA SER A 242 -4.05 29.23 13.65
C SER A 242 -4.34 27.75 13.85
N GLU A 243 -4.39 26.98 12.75
CA GLU A 243 -4.80 25.57 12.76
C GLU A 243 -3.59 24.63 12.70
N LYS A 244 -3.63 23.55 13.49
CA LYS A 244 -2.53 22.57 13.55
C LYS A 244 -2.38 21.81 12.23
N ASP A 245 -3.49 21.34 11.66
CA ASP A 245 -3.48 20.56 10.43
C ASP A 245 -2.87 21.35 9.27
N LEU A 246 -3.15 22.66 9.21
CA LEU A 246 -2.57 23.54 8.22
C LEU A 246 -1.07 23.75 8.45
N LEU A 247 -0.64 23.90 9.70
CA LEU A 247 0.79 23.99 10.04
C LEU A 247 1.54 22.74 9.61
N ASP A 248 1.02 21.55 9.94
CA ASP A 248 1.64 20.27 9.61
C ASP A 248 1.81 20.12 8.08
N GLU A 249 0.81 20.55 7.31
CA GLU A 249 0.86 20.56 5.84
C GLU A 249 1.90 21.55 5.28
N LEU A 250 2.01 22.75 5.85
CA LEU A 250 2.88 23.83 5.34
C LEU A 250 4.32 23.77 5.89
N LYS A 251 4.57 23.03 6.98
CA LYS A 251 5.85 22.98 7.71
C LYS A 251 7.06 22.80 6.79
N LEU A 252 7.00 21.80 5.90
CA LEU A 252 8.11 21.50 4.99
C LEU A 252 8.37 22.63 3.98
N SER A 253 7.33 23.28 3.46
CA SER A 253 7.47 24.40 2.53
C SER A 253 8.08 25.61 3.23
N ILE A 254 7.63 25.93 4.45
CA ILE A 254 8.17 27.04 5.25
C ILE A 254 9.65 26.80 5.57
N MET A 255 10.02 25.58 5.99
CA MET A 255 11.42 25.23 6.29
C MET A 255 12.33 25.31 5.07
N LYS A 256 11.83 25.00 3.87
CA LYS A 256 12.59 25.14 2.62
C LYS A 256 12.76 26.62 2.27
N ALA A 257 11.67 27.39 2.27
CA ALA A 257 11.66 28.81 1.96
C ALA A 257 12.65 29.59 2.84
N LYS A 258 12.64 29.34 4.16
CA LYS A 258 13.54 29.99 5.13
C LYS A 258 15.04 29.86 4.80
N LYS A 259 15.45 28.90 3.96
CA LYS A 259 16.86 28.75 3.56
C LYS A 259 17.31 29.82 2.57
N HIS A 260 16.39 30.47 1.86
CA HIS A 260 16.69 31.40 0.77
C HIS A 260 15.89 32.71 0.82
N VAL A 261 14.79 32.78 1.58
CA VAL A 261 14.01 34.02 1.80
C VAL A 261 13.85 34.36 3.28
N GLU A 262 13.53 35.62 3.57
CA GLU A 262 13.14 36.06 4.90
C GLU A 262 11.75 35.50 5.26
N ALA A 263 11.70 34.51 6.17
CA ALA A 263 10.46 33.87 6.59
C ALA A 263 9.96 34.42 7.94
N LYS A 264 8.85 35.16 7.92
CA LYS A 264 8.17 35.74 9.09
C LYS A 264 6.99 34.88 9.50
N LEU A 265 7.18 34.01 10.49
CA LEU A 265 6.14 33.09 10.98
C LEU A 265 5.49 33.61 12.26
N ALA A 266 4.16 33.58 12.32
CA ALA A 266 3.36 33.87 13.51
C ALA A 266 2.25 32.82 13.67
N ILE A 267 2.13 32.28 14.88
CA ILE A 267 1.23 31.17 15.20
C ILE A 267 0.55 31.35 16.55
N THR A 268 -0.61 30.72 16.76
CA THR A 268 -1.35 30.87 18.02
C THR A 268 -0.59 30.25 19.21
N ARG A 269 -0.92 30.73 20.42
CA ARG A 269 -0.37 30.18 21.68
C ARG A 269 -0.61 28.68 21.84
N GLN A 270 -1.71 28.16 21.30
CA GLN A 270 -2.01 26.73 21.35
C GLN A 270 -1.00 25.93 20.51
N LEU A 271 -0.68 26.41 19.31
CA LEU A 271 0.30 25.76 18.43
C LEU A 271 1.72 25.81 19.01
N LEU A 272 2.12 26.94 19.61
CA LEU A 272 3.41 27.08 20.29
C LEU A 272 3.66 25.99 21.34
N LYS A 273 2.62 25.52 22.05
CA LYS A 273 2.76 24.45 23.05
C LYS A 273 2.98 23.07 22.43
N THR A 274 2.61 22.88 21.17
CA THR A 274 2.61 21.58 20.49
C THR A 274 3.83 21.36 19.60
N MET A 275 4.65 22.38 19.38
CA MET A 275 5.78 22.35 18.45
C MET A 275 7.07 22.80 19.11
N ASN A 276 8.21 22.34 18.58
CA ASN A 276 9.51 22.84 18.97
C ASN A 276 9.78 24.20 18.26
N PRO A 277 9.93 25.33 18.99
CA PRO A 277 10.12 26.66 18.40
C PRO A 277 11.39 26.79 17.55
N GLU A 278 12.40 25.96 17.80
CA GLU A 278 13.69 26.00 17.09
C GLU A 278 13.56 25.56 15.63
N GLU A 279 12.65 24.63 15.32
CA GLU A 279 12.49 24.07 13.98
C GLU A 279 12.00 25.09 12.94
N LEU A 280 11.22 26.08 13.40
CA LEU A 280 10.56 27.07 12.54
C LEU A 280 11.05 28.50 12.74
N GLY A 281 12.11 28.70 13.54
CA GLY A 281 12.77 30.01 13.67
C GLY A 281 12.11 31.00 14.61
N GLN A 282 11.74 30.56 15.81
CA GLN A 282 11.17 31.42 16.85
C GLN A 282 9.95 32.23 16.34
N PRO A 283 8.84 31.55 16.05
CA PRO A 283 7.65 32.22 15.56
C PRO A 283 7.11 33.23 16.58
N ARG A 284 6.46 34.29 16.09
CA ARG A 284 5.72 35.22 16.95
C ARG A 284 4.40 34.61 17.41
N MET A 285 3.92 35.01 18.58
CA MET A 285 2.64 34.61 19.13
C MET A 285 1.52 35.43 18.50
N LEU A 286 0.67 34.76 17.72
CA LEU A 286 -0.49 35.32 17.07
C LEU A 286 -1.68 35.32 18.04
N VAL A 287 -2.31 36.49 18.20
CA VAL A 287 -3.50 36.65 19.05
C VAL A 287 -4.81 36.39 18.29
N CYS A 288 -4.84 36.58 16.96
CA CYS A 288 -5.99 36.24 16.12
C CYS A 288 -5.96 34.79 15.58
N PRO A 289 -7.11 34.11 15.43
CA PRO A 289 -7.20 32.85 14.71
C PRO A 289 -7.28 33.12 13.20
N CYS A 290 -6.16 33.59 12.63
CA CYS A 290 -6.07 34.04 11.24
C CYS A 290 -5.05 33.16 10.50
N ASN A 291 -5.40 32.73 9.28
CA ASN A 291 -4.54 31.93 8.42
C ASN A 291 -4.24 32.71 7.14
N ILE A 292 -3.03 33.24 7.02
CA ILE A 292 -2.65 34.14 5.92
C ILE A 292 -1.25 33.76 5.45
N VAL A 293 -1.03 33.80 4.14
CA VAL A 293 0.30 33.76 3.53
C VAL A 293 0.43 34.96 2.61
N ILE A 294 1.53 35.70 2.74
CA ILE A 294 1.91 36.81 1.89
C ILE A 294 3.27 36.47 1.29
N SER A 295 3.39 36.57 -0.03
CA SER A 295 4.63 36.29 -0.77
C SER A 295 5.08 37.54 -1.52
N ASP A 296 6.30 38.01 -1.23
CA ASP A 296 7.01 39.14 -1.84
C ASP A 296 6.20 40.45 -1.94
N MET A 297 5.20 40.65 -1.07
CA MET A 297 4.22 41.75 -1.17
C MET A 297 3.53 41.85 -2.56
N LYS A 298 3.50 40.73 -3.30
CA LYS A 298 2.83 40.59 -4.61
C LYS A 298 1.47 39.91 -4.48
N MET A 299 1.34 38.96 -3.55
CA MET A 299 0.12 38.18 -3.38
C MET A 299 -0.13 37.81 -1.92
N LEU A 300 -1.39 37.91 -1.51
CA LEU A 300 -1.90 37.46 -0.23
C LEU A 300 -2.96 36.37 -0.46
N ILE A 301 -2.90 35.30 0.33
CA ILE A 301 -3.99 34.35 0.49
C ILE A 301 -4.40 34.33 1.96
N THR A 302 -5.70 34.47 2.22
CA THR A 302 -6.28 34.38 3.57
C THR A 302 -7.41 33.37 3.58
N VAL A 303 -7.42 32.49 4.58
CA VAL A 303 -8.51 31.53 4.77
C VAL A 303 -9.55 32.15 5.68
N SER A 304 -10.73 32.47 5.13
CA SER A 304 -11.82 33.08 5.88
C SER A 304 -12.51 32.09 6.83
N SER A 305 -12.58 30.81 6.44
CA SER A 305 -13.05 29.72 7.29
C SER A 305 -12.45 28.39 6.85
N TRP A 306 -11.68 27.75 7.74
CA TRP A 306 -11.12 26.43 7.49
C TRP A 306 -12.20 25.35 7.34
N LYS A 307 -13.34 25.53 8.02
CA LYS A 307 -14.50 24.63 7.97
C LYS A 307 -15.28 24.76 6.67
N ASP A 308 -15.43 25.98 6.16
CA ASP A 308 -16.16 26.21 4.91
C ASP A 308 -15.27 26.00 3.68
N GLU A 309 -14.00 25.69 3.89
CA GLU A 309 -13.01 25.42 2.85
C GLU A 309 -12.90 26.56 1.83
N VAL A 310 -12.98 27.80 2.30
CA VAL A 310 -12.91 29.01 1.47
C VAL A 310 -11.68 29.84 1.84
N ALA A 311 -10.89 30.19 0.82
CA ALA A 311 -9.85 31.20 0.92
C ALA A 311 -10.05 32.30 -0.12
N ILE A 312 -9.55 33.48 0.21
CA ILE A 312 -9.51 34.64 -0.67
C ILE A 312 -8.04 34.89 -1.01
N MET A 313 -7.75 35.02 -2.30
CA MET A 313 -6.43 35.38 -2.81
C MET A 313 -6.50 36.74 -3.50
N THR A 314 -5.61 37.65 -3.15
CA THR A 314 -5.66 39.05 -3.57
C THR A 314 -4.26 39.60 -3.82
N ASN A 315 -4.15 40.56 -4.72
CA ASN A 315 -2.96 41.38 -4.94
C ASN A 315 -3.15 42.81 -4.37
N ASP A 316 -4.17 43.03 -3.54
CA ASP A 316 -4.44 44.33 -2.92
C ASP A 316 -3.33 44.71 -1.94
N LYS A 317 -2.59 45.76 -2.29
CA LYS A 317 -1.44 46.23 -1.52
C LYS A 317 -1.83 46.75 -0.14
N ALA A 318 -3.03 47.30 0.04
CA ALA A 318 -3.47 47.79 1.34
C ALA A 318 -3.68 46.64 2.32
N LEU A 319 -4.33 45.55 1.88
CA LEU A 319 -4.52 44.34 2.68
C LEU A 319 -3.19 43.67 3.04
N MET A 320 -2.25 43.61 2.10
CA MET A 320 -0.90 43.10 2.37
C MET A 320 -0.17 43.97 3.39
N THR A 321 -0.21 45.29 3.22
CA THR A 321 0.46 46.24 4.12
C THR A 321 -0.09 46.13 5.53
N VAL A 322 -1.41 46.17 5.70
CA VAL A 322 -2.07 46.04 7.02
C VAL A 322 -1.73 44.70 7.68
N SER A 323 -1.71 43.61 6.92
CA SER A 323 -1.39 42.28 7.45
C SER A 323 0.08 42.15 7.87
N THR A 324 1.01 42.72 7.09
CA THR A 324 2.44 42.74 7.44
C THR A 324 2.72 43.66 8.62
N GLU A 325 2.07 44.83 8.70
CA GLU A 325 2.14 45.71 9.87
C GLU A 325 1.60 45.02 11.13
N TYR A 326 0.55 44.20 11.00
CA TYR A 326 0.03 43.38 12.09
C TYR A 326 1.07 42.39 12.62
N TYR A 327 1.92 41.82 11.76
CA TYR A 327 3.06 40.99 12.17
C TYR A 327 4.07 41.78 12.99
N ALA A 328 4.37 43.02 12.57
CA ALA A 328 5.34 43.89 13.22
C ALA A 328 4.84 44.45 14.57
N ASN A 329 3.51 44.57 14.74
CA ASN A 329 2.89 45.20 15.90
C ASN A 329 2.96 44.32 17.16
N PRO A 330 3.65 44.75 18.24
CA PRO A 330 3.81 43.96 19.46
C PRO A 330 2.49 43.73 20.22
N LYS A 331 1.43 44.52 20.00
CA LYS A 331 0.11 44.28 20.61
C LYS A 331 -0.65 43.11 19.94
N CYS A 332 -0.22 42.71 18.76
CA CYS A 332 -0.89 41.76 17.89
C CYS A 332 -0.08 40.48 17.71
N CYS A 333 1.24 40.62 17.65
CA CYS A 333 2.22 39.54 17.56
C CYS A 333 3.37 39.77 18.57
N GLU A 334 3.34 39.07 19.70
CA GLU A 334 4.42 39.14 20.70
C GLU A 334 5.55 38.15 20.37
N LYS A 335 6.78 38.40 20.80
CA LYS A 335 7.83 37.37 20.74
C LYS A 335 7.40 36.18 21.61
N ALA A 336 7.52 34.96 21.10
CA ALA A 336 7.31 33.78 21.92
C ALA A 336 8.37 33.75 23.02
N SER A 337 7.94 34.07 24.26
CA SER A 337 8.76 34.06 25.48
C SER A 337 8.91 32.65 26.02
#